data_AF-A0AAN5C4B9-F1
#
_entry.id   AF-A0AAN5C4B9-F1
#
_cell.length_a   1.000
_cell.length_b   1.000
_cell.length_c   1.000
_cell.angle_alpha   90.00
_cell.angle_beta   90.00
_cell.angle_gamma   90.00
#
_symmetry.space_group_name_H-M   'P 1'
#
loop_
_entity.id
_entity.type
_entity.pdbx_description
1 polymer ?
#
loop_
_entity_poly.entity_id
_entity_poly.type
_entity_poly.pdbx_seq_one_letter_code
_entity_poly.pdbx_strand_id
1 'polypeptide(L)'
;MLRQIKAMDYTIPDGTTGLRSSKPVRESIYQERARLSTRDENGEVIPAEAMDVALLVLYGHILYSGNSFLPALNYFFRAYALDDQNPTVLLSIALSYIHHSLKRQSENRHFMIMQGLAFMEEYRRVRERPGSLLQERQEMEFNYARVWHMLGLSNLAVEGYQRVLELGKQIQAESRGAKPVVQITRHVDDDVEMRDAEMDKEPFVEDFSPEAALALQTLYALSGDLHLAKDVTANWLVI
;
A
#
# COMPACT_ATOMS: atom_id res chain seq x y z
N MET A 1 -15.49 11.23 0.95
CA MET A 1 -14.41 10.98 -0.01
C MET A 1 -14.71 11.48 -1.43
N LEU A 2 -15.61 10.90 -2.24
CA LEU A 2 -15.84 11.40 -3.62
C LEU A 2 -16.20 12.91 -3.70
N ARG A 3 -17.02 13.40 -2.76
CA ARG A 3 -17.33 14.84 -2.67
C ARG A 3 -16.10 15.71 -2.40
N GLN A 4 -15.17 15.24 -1.58
CA GLN A 4 -13.92 15.97 -1.27
C GLN A 4 -12.98 15.96 -2.48
N ILE A 5 -12.86 14.85 -3.21
CA ILE A 5 -12.09 14.82 -4.46
C ILE A 5 -12.68 15.77 -5.49
N LYS A 6 -14.00 15.78 -5.65
CA LYS A 6 -14.65 16.75 -6.54
C LYS A 6 -14.41 18.19 -6.09
N ALA A 7 -14.54 18.48 -4.79
CA ALA A 7 -14.26 19.81 -4.25
C ALA A 7 -12.81 20.25 -4.53
N MET A 8 -11.84 19.36 -4.31
CA MET A 8 -10.43 19.58 -4.64
C MET A 8 -10.26 19.85 -6.14
N ASP A 9 -10.80 18.98 -7.01
CA ASP A 9 -10.68 19.11 -8.47
C ASP A 9 -11.30 20.41 -9.03
N TYR A 10 -12.29 20.98 -8.35
CA TYR A 10 -12.92 22.24 -8.71
C TYR A 10 -12.21 23.48 -8.16
N THR A 11 -11.40 23.34 -7.11
CA THR A 11 -10.77 24.47 -6.42
C THR A 11 -9.32 24.70 -6.83
N ILE A 12 -8.68 23.71 -7.44
CA ILE A 12 -7.31 23.85 -7.97
C ILE A 12 -7.30 24.93 -9.07
N PRO A 13 -6.45 25.98 -8.94
CA PRO A 13 -6.35 27.04 -9.94
C PRO A 13 -5.90 26.51 -11.31
N ASP A 14 -6.50 27.03 -12.40
CA ASP A 14 -6.21 26.60 -13.77
C ASP A 14 -4.75 26.82 -14.23
N GLY A 15 -3.95 27.58 -13.47
CA GLY A 15 -2.57 27.95 -13.81
C GLY A 15 -1.51 26.85 -13.64
N THR A 16 -1.79 25.77 -12.91
CA THR A 16 -0.80 24.71 -12.60
C THR A 16 -0.78 23.55 -13.59
N THR A 17 -1.85 23.35 -14.38
CA THR A 17 -1.99 22.14 -15.20
C THR A 17 -1.91 22.36 -16.71
N GLY A 18 -1.87 23.61 -17.22
CA GLY A 18 -1.63 23.92 -18.64
C GLY A 18 -2.59 23.28 -19.68
N LEU A 19 -3.60 22.54 -19.23
CA LEU A 19 -4.39 21.58 -20.03
C LEU A 19 -5.82 22.04 -20.31
N ARG A 20 -6.22 23.24 -19.88
CA ARG A 20 -7.58 23.75 -20.10
C ARG A 20 -7.60 24.95 -21.04
N SER A 21 -8.42 24.84 -22.09
CA SER A 21 -8.83 25.96 -22.94
C SER A 21 -9.49 27.03 -22.06
N SER A 22 -9.16 28.31 -22.29
CA SER A 22 -9.55 29.52 -21.57
C SER A 22 -11.06 29.84 -21.55
N LYS A 23 -11.93 28.84 -21.49
CA LYS A 23 -13.36 29.04 -21.36
C LYS A 23 -13.72 29.06 -19.87
N PRO A 24 -14.42 30.09 -19.37
CA PRO A 24 -14.89 30.10 -18.00
C PRO A 24 -15.76 28.86 -17.79
N VAL A 25 -15.39 28.06 -16.78
CA VAL A 25 -16.14 26.87 -16.41
C VAL A 25 -17.55 27.33 -16.05
N ARG A 26 -18.54 26.84 -16.80
CA ARG A 26 -19.95 27.01 -16.47
C ARG A 26 -20.12 26.50 -15.04
N GLU A 27 -20.42 27.39 -14.10
CA GLU A 27 -20.72 27.08 -12.70
C GLU A 27 -21.70 25.92 -12.68
N SER A 28 -21.19 24.71 -12.40
CA SER A 28 -22.04 23.55 -12.39
C SER A 28 -22.95 23.69 -11.19
N ILE A 29 -24.24 23.35 -11.34
CA ILE A 29 -25.22 23.27 -10.25
C ILE A 29 -24.70 22.39 -9.07
N TYR A 30 -23.65 21.61 -9.28
CA TYR A 30 -22.95 20.83 -8.25
C TYR A 30 -21.94 21.60 -7.39
N GLN A 31 -21.63 22.87 -7.68
CA GLN A 31 -20.85 23.76 -6.78
C GLN A 31 -21.44 23.81 -5.38
N GLU A 32 -22.77 23.71 -5.25
CA GLU A 32 -23.43 23.74 -3.94
C GLU A 32 -23.15 22.52 -3.06
N ARG A 33 -22.74 21.37 -3.64
CA ARG A 33 -22.70 20.08 -2.92
C ARG A 33 -21.32 19.58 -2.52
N ALA A 34 -20.26 20.17 -3.08
CA ALA A 34 -18.88 19.76 -2.82
C ALA A 34 -18.11 20.97 -2.27
N ARG A 35 -18.27 21.23 -0.97
CA ARG A 35 -17.54 22.29 -0.26
C ARG A 35 -16.32 21.69 0.43
N LEU A 36 -15.18 22.38 0.37
CA LEU A 36 -14.06 22.10 1.24
C LEU A 36 -14.52 22.24 2.70
N SER A 37 -14.05 21.34 3.56
CA SER A 37 -14.30 21.39 5.00
C SER A 37 -13.33 22.33 5.71
N THR A 38 -12.19 22.64 5.09
CA THR A 38 -11.16 23.54 5.61
C THR A 38 -11.60 24.98 5.46
N ARG A 39 -11.65 25.68 6.60
CA ARG A 39 -11.96 27.10 6.70
C ARG A 39 -10.86 27.79 7.50
N ASP A 40 -10.55 29.03 7.15
CA ASP A 40 -9.65 29.87 7.93
C ASP A 40 -10.31 30.37 9.23
N GLU A 41 -9.55 31.09 10.05
CA GLU A 41 -10.05 31.72 11.29
C GLU A 41 -11.19 32.71 11.04
N ASN A 42 -11.33 33.20 9.80
CA ASN A 42 -12.38 34.13 9.37
C ASN A 42 -13.63 33.39 8.81
N GLY A 43 -13.59 32.06 8.72
CA GLY A 43 -14.66 31.22 8.18
C GLY A 43 -14.71 31.11 6.65
N GLU A 44 -13.73 31.68 5.94
CA GLU A 44 -13.56 31.62 4.50
C GLU A 44 -12.96 30.29 4.07
N VAL A 45 -13.31 29.85 2.86
CA VAL A 45 -12.89 28.55 2.34
C VAL A 45 -11.47 28.62 1.81
N ILE A 46 -10.58 27.77 2.32
CA ILE A 46 -9.21 27.65 1.82
C ILE A 46 -9.22 26.75 0.58
N PRO A 47 -8.91 27.26 -0.63
CA PRO A 47 -8.86 26.43 -1.83
C PRO A 47 -7.70 25.44 -1.77
N ALA A 48 -7.84 24.29 -2.43
CA ALA A 48 -6.73 23.36 -2.57
C ALA A 48 -5.70 23.91 -3.57
N GLU A 49 -4.44 24.04 -3.15
CA GLU A 49 -3.35 24.51 -4.02
C GLU A 49 -2.90 23.43 -5.01
N ALA A 50 -2.95 22.16 -4.59
CA ALA A 50 -2.53 21.01 -5.37
C ALA A 50 -3.44 19.80 -5.13
N MET A 51 -3.31 18.77 -5.98
CA MET A 51 -3.93 17.48 -5.73
C MET A 51 -3.26 16.78 -4.55
N ASP A 52 -4.06 16.18 -3.68
CA ASP A 52 -3.60 15.43 -2.51
C ASP A 52 -3.49 13.92 -2.84
N VAL A 53 -2.27 13.39 -2.75
CA VAL A 53 -1.96 11.97 -2.99
C VAL A 53 -2.70 11.06 -2.01
N ALA A 54 -2.70 11.37 -0.73
CA ALA A 54 -3.34 10.55 0.30
C ALA A 54 -4.86 10.50 0.08
N LEU A 55 -5.48 11.62 -0.30
CA LEU A 55 -6.91 11.68 -0.61
C LEU A 55 -7.27 10.81 -1.84
N LEU A 56 -6.45 10.86 -2.89
CA LEU A 56 -6.62 10.05 -4.09
C LEU A 56 -6.46 8.56 -3.80
N VAL A 57 -5.40 8.19 -3.08
CA VAL A 57 -5.12 6.79 -2.69
C VAL A 57 -6.24 6.26 -1.80
N LEU A 58 -6.67 7.00 -0.78
CA LEU A 58 -7.74 6.60 0.13
C LEU A 58 -9.06 6.33 -0.62
N TYR A 59 -9.42 7.18 -1.57
CA TYR A 59 -10.62 6.93 -2.36
C TYR A 59 -10.45 5.79 -3.37
N GLY A 60 -9.26 5.64 -3.96
CA GLY A 60 -8.90 4.48 -4.75
C GLY A 60 -9.09 3.18 -3.97
N HIS A 61 -8.63 3.13 -2.70
CA HIS A 61 -8.83 1.97 -1.82
C HIS A 61 -10.30 1.72 -1.48
N ILE A 62 -11.12 2.76 -1.27
CA ILE A 62 -12.57 2.58 -1.07
C ILE A 62 -13.21 1.86 -2.28
N LEU A 63 -12.85 2.27 -3.51
CA LEU A 63 -13.34 1.64 -4.73
C LEU A 63 -12.79 0.21 -4.89
N TYR A 64 -11.52 0.03 -4.58
CA TYR A 64 -10.83 -1.26 -4.61
C TYR A 64 -11.49 -2.27 -3.65
N SER A 65 -11.79 -1.87 -2.40
CA SER A 65 -12.51 -2.70 -1.43
C SER A 65 -13.94 -3.04 -1.91
N GLY A 66 -14.54 -2.17 -2.72
CA GLY A 66 -15.79 -2.44 -3.45
C GLY A 66 -15.61 -3.32 -4.70
N ASN A 67 -14.46 -3.99 -4.88
CA ASN A 67 -14.10 -4.79 -6.05
C ASN A 67 -14.18 -4.03 -7.39
N SER A 68 -14.09 -2.70 -7.35
CA SER A 68 -14.16 -1.81 -8.50
C SER A 68 -12.76 -1.38 -8.93
N PHE A 69 -11.98 -2.35 -9.41
CA PHE A 69 -10.55 -2.18 -9.69
C PHE A 69 -10.23 -1.19 -10.83
N LEU A 70 -10.96 -1.21 -11.95
CA LEU A 70 -10.71 -0.27 -13.05
C LEU A 70 -11.05 1.19 -12.64
N PRO A 71 -12.18 1.46 -11.97
CA PRO A 71 -12.40 2.78 -11.37
C PRO A 71 -11.31 3.18 -10.36
N ALA A 72 -10.83 2.26 -9.53
CA ALA A 72 -9.76 2.53 -8.56
C ALA A 72 -8.45 2.91 -9.26
N LEU A 73 -8.09 2.21 -10.36
CA LEU A 73 -6.90 2.53 -11.17
C LEU A 73 -6.89 3.99 -11.64
N ASN A 74 -8.03 4.57 -12.00
CA ASN A 74 -8.07 5.99 -12.39
C ASN A 74 -7.57 6.93 -11.28
N TYR A 75 -7.85 6.62 -10.01
CA TYR A 75 -7.38 7.43 -8.88
C TYR A 75 -5.94 7.10 -8.50
N PHE A 76 -5.55 5.83 -8.58
CA PHE A 76 -4.16 5.45 -8.34
C PHE A 76 -3.21 6.00 -9.41
N PHE A 77 -3.61 6.07 -10.68
CA PHE A 77 -2.80 6.72 -11.72
C PHE A 77 -2.72 8.24 -11.55
N ARG A 78 -3.77 8.88 -11.01
CA ARG A 78 -3.70 10.29 -10.61
C ARG A 78 -2.70 10.51 -9.47
N ALA A 79 -2.66 9.59 -8.50
CA ALA A 79 -1.67 9.62 -7.43
C ALA A 79 -0.25 9.36 -7.97
N TYR A 80 -0.10 8.38 -8.86
CA TYR A 80 1.15 8.01 -9.52
C TYR A 80 1.73 9.16 -10.34
N ALA A 81 0.89 9.98 -10.98
CA ALA A 81 1.36 11.17 -11.71
C ALA A 81 1.96 12.26 -10.79
N LEU A 82 1.68 12.22 -9.48
CA LEU A 82 2.21 13.15 -8.49
C LEU A 82 3.39 12.57 -7.71
N ASP A 83 3.32 11.28 -7.37
CA ASP A 83 4.31 10.54 -6.59
C ASP A 83 4.45 9.13 -7.16
N ASP A 84 5.29 8.99 -8.18
CA ASP A 84 5.51 7.76 -8.95
C ASP A 84 6.41 6.75 -8.22
N GLN A 85 7.07 7.18 -7.14
CA GLN A 85 7.96 6.35 -6.33
C GLN A 85 7.31 5.91 -5.02
N ASN A 86 6.03 6.22 -4.80
CA ASN A 86 5.29 5.78 -3.61
C ASN A 86 5.04 4.26 -3.63
N PRO A 87 5.59 3.47 -2.68
CA PRO A 87 5.40 2.01 -2.69
C PRO A 87 3.92 1.61 -2.61
N THR A 88 3.12 2.33 -1.83
CA THR A 88 1.70 2.04 -1.65
C THR A 88 0.91 2.28 -2.94
N VAL A 89 1.24 3.33 -3.70
CA VAL A 89 0.60 3.62 -5.00
C VAL A 89 0.96 2.53 -6.00
N LEU A 90 2.25 2.20 -6.13
CA LEU A 90 2.75 1.16 -7.04
C LEU A 90 2.09 -0.19 -6.77
N LEU A 91 2.08 -0.63 -5.50
CA LEU A 91 1.46 -1.89 -5.09
C LEU A 91 -0.07 -1.88 -5.34
N SER A 92 -0.74 -0.75 -5.10
CA SER A 92 -2.18 -0.62 -5.33
C SER A 92 -2.56 -0.71 -6.81
N ILE A 93 -1.73 -0.15 -7.70
CA ILE A 93 -1.89 -0.30 -9.15
C ILE A 93 -1.67 -1.76 -9.56
N ALA A 94 -0.58 -2.37 -9.11
CA ALA A 94 -0.24 -3.76 -9.39
C ALA A 94 -1.38 -4.72 -9.03
N LEU A 95 -1.86 -4.62 -7.78
CA LEU A 95 -2.93 -5.48 -7.28
C LEU A 95 -4.27 -5.18 -7.95
N SER A 96 -4.55 -3.93 -8.35
CA SER A 96 -5.78 -3.62 -9.08
C SER A 96 -5.84 -4.33 -10.43
N TYR A 97 -4.72 -4.37 -11.18
CA TYR A 97 -4.63 -5.13 -12.43
C TYR A 97 -4.75 -6.64 -12.19
N ILE A 98 -3.99 -7.18 -11.24
CA ILE A 98 -4.00 -8.63 -10.92
C ILE A 98 -5.40 -9.06 -10.47
N HIS A 99 -6.00 -8.38 -9.50
CA HIS A 99 -7.35 -8.74 -9.03
C HIS A 99 -8.42 -8.56 -10.10
N HIS A 100 -8.31 -7.55 -10.97
CA HIS A 100 -9.22 -7.42 -12.08
C HIS A 100 -9.12 -8.61 -13.03
N SER A 101 -7.90 -9.09 -13.32
CA SER A 101 -7.66 -10.27 -14.17
C SER A 101 -8.33 -11.55 -13.65
N LEU A 102 -8.54 -11.64 -12.33
CA LEU A 102 -9.21 -12.77 -11.67
C LEU A 102 -10.74 -12.66 -11.73
N LYS A 103 -11.31 -11.51 -12.11
CA LYS A 103 -12.77 -11.36 -12.29
C LYS A 103 -13.22 -12.02 -13.59
N ARG A 104 -14.47 -12.50 -13.57
CA ARG A 104 -15.15 -13.02 -14.78
C ARG A 104 -15.21 -12.01 -15.93
N GLN A 105 -15.25 -10.71 -15.62
CA GLN A 105 -15.36 -9.59 -16.56
C GLN A 105 -14.02 -9.14 -17.16
N SER A 106 -12.91 -9.83 -16.86
CA SER A 106 -11.63 -9.50 -17.48
C SER A 106 -11.59 -9.97 -18.92
N GLU A 107 -11.40 -9.03 -19.85
CA GLU A 107 -11.25 -9.30 -21.28
C GLU A 107 -9.95 -10.08 -21.57
N ASN A 108 -8.78 -9.47 -21.30
CA ASN A 108 -7.48 -10.10 -21.52
C ASN A 108 -6.72 -10.30 -20.20
N ARG A 109 -6.96 -11.45 -19.57
CA ARG A 109 -6.42 -11.78 -18.24
C ARG A 109 -4.90 -11.79 -18.21
N HIS A 110 -4.28 -12.44 -19.18
CA HIS A 110 -2.81 -12.55 -19.24
C HIS A 110 -2.16 -11.18 -19.40
N PHE A 111 -2.73 -10.31 -20.24
CA PHE A 111 -2.21 -8.96 -20.41
C PHE A 111 -2.34 -8.13 -19.13
N MET A 112 -3.47 -8.21 -18.42
CA MET A 112 -3.63 -7.52 -17.14
C MET A 112 -2.70 -8.05 -16.06
N ILE A 113 -2.45 -9.37 -16.01
CA ILE A 113 -1.43 -9.94 -15.12
C ILE A 113 -0.06 -9.35 -15.45
N MET A 114 0.33 -9.30 -16.72
CA MET A 114 1.61 -8.70 -17.13
C MET A 114 1.71 -7.22 -16.73
N GLN A 115 0.63 -6.44 -16.88
CA GLN A 115 0.59 -5.04 -16.43
C GLN A 115 0.77 -4.93 -14.91
N GLY A 116 0.08 -5.78 -14.14
CA GLY A 116 0.23 -5.80 -12.69
C GLY A 116 1.64 -6.19 -12.25
N LEU A 117 2.24 -7.20 -12.89
CA LEU A 117 3.61 -7.62 -12.61
C LEU A 117 4.65 -6.55 -12.98
N ALA A 118 4.41 -5.75 -14.03
CA ALA A 118 5.29 -4.62 -14.34
C ALA A 118 5.32 -3.59 -13.19
N PHE A 119 4.18 -3.31 -12.56
CA PHE A 119 4.12 -2.44 -11.38
C PHE A 119 4.68 -3.09 -10.11
N MET A 120 4.60 -4.43 -9.99
CA MET A 120 5.31 -5.15 -8.91
C MET A 120 6.82 -4.94 -9.03
N GLU A 121 7.38 -4.96 -10.25
CA GLU A 121 8.82 -4.71 -10.46
C GLU A 121 9.23 -3.28 -10.12
N GLU A 122 8.41 -2.28 -10.45
CA GLU A 122 8.67 -0.90 -9.99
C GLU A 122 8.60 -0.79 -8.47
N TYR A 123 7.61 -1.45 -7.84
CA TYR A 123 7.53 -1.53 -6.37
C TYR A 123 8.78 -2.18 -5.76
N ARG A 124 9.29 -3.28 -6.34
CA ARG A 124 10.55 -3.90 -5.93
C ARG A 124 11.72 -2.92 -6.02
N ARG A 125 11.86 -2.23 -7.15
CA ARG A 125 12.96 -1.25 -7.35
C ARG A 125 12.97 -0.16 -6.29
N VAL A 126 11.79 0.27 -5.81
CA VAL A 126 11.70 1.26 -4.73
C VAL A 126 12.12 0.64 -3.38
N ARG A 127 11.66 -0.58 -3.08
CA ARG A 127 11.96 -1.29 -1.82
C ARG A 127 13.38 -1.85 -1.73
N GLU A 128 14.09 -1.96 -2.85
CA GLU A 128 15.48 -2.43 -2.92
C GLU A 128 16.51 -1.30 -3.07
N ARG A 129 16.09 -0.04 -2.93
CA ARG A 129 17.03 1.09 -3.05
C ARG A 129 18.16 1.00 -2.02
N PRO A 130 19.34 1.57 -2.32
CA PRO A 130 20.40 1.70 -1.33
C PRO A 130 19.87 2.46 -0.11
N GLY A 131 20.00 1.87 1.07
CA GLY A 131 19.49 2.43 2.33
C GLY A 131 18.10 1.95 2.75
N SER A 132 17.41 1.12 1.95
CA SER A 132 16.17 0.48 2.38
C SER A 132 16.39 -0.47 3.55
N LEU A 133 15.44 -0.49 4.47
CA LEU A 133 15.48 -1.32 5.67
C LEU A 133 15.27 -2.80 5.31
N LEU A 134 15.77 -3.72 6.13
CA LEU A 134 15.51 -5.15 5.91
C LEU A 134 14.01 -5.48 5.97
N GLN A 135 13.26 -4.77 6.82
CA GLN A 135 11.81 -4.89 6.96
C GLN A 135 11.09 -4.55 5.64
N GLU A 136 11.52 -3.49 4.95
CA GLU A 136 10.94 -3.09 3.65
C GLU A 136 11.21 -4.13 2.55
N ARG A 137 12.37 -4.78 2.60
CA ARG A 137 12.70 -5.89 1.69
C ARG A 137 11.90 -7.15 2.03
N GLN A 138 11.69 -7.40 3.31
CA GLN A 138 10.87 -8.52 3.78
C GLN A 138 9.40 -8.35 3.36
N GLU A 139 8.82 -7.16 3.55
CA GLU A 139 7.50 -6.76 3.06
C GLU A 139 7.38 -7.03 1.55
N MET A 140 8.39 -6.62 0.79
CA MET A 140 8.42 -6.79 -0.67
C MET A 140 8.39 -8.26 -1.08
N GLU A 141 9.28 -9.09 -0.52
CA GLU A 141 9.33 -10.53 -0.84
C GLU A 141 8.02 -11.23 -0.40
N PHE A 142 7.44 -10.82 0.72
CA PHE A 142 6.15 -11.33 1.17
C PHE A 142 5.03 -11.00 0.18
N ASN A 143 4.94 -9.74 -0.25
CA ASN A 143 3.94 -9.31 -1.22
C ASN A 143 4.09 -10.03 -2.58
N TYR A 144 5.31 -10.25 -3.05
CA TYR A 144 5.56 -11.06 -4.25
C TYR A 144 5.11 -12.51 -4.06
N ALA A 145 5.46 -13.14 -2.94
CA ALA A 145 5.05 -14.51 -2.62
C ALA A 145 3.51 -14.63 -2.56
N ARG A 146 2.83 -13.61 -2.02
CA ARG A 146 1.35 -13.52 -2.01
C ARG A 146 0.77 -13.44 -3.42
N VAL A 147 1.37 -12.64 -4.31
CA VAL A 147 0.95 -12.57 -5.72
C VAL A 147 1.13 -13.91 -6.43
N TRP A 148 2.27 -14.57 -6.27
CA TRP A 148 2.50 -15.90 -6.85
C TRP A 148 1.53 -16.94 -6.32
N HIS A 149 1.28 -16.95 -5.02
CA HIS A 149 0.32 -17.85 -4.40
C HIS A 149 -1.08 -17.60 -4.97
N MET A 150 -1.51 -16.35 -5.08
CA MET A 150 -2.82 -15.97 -5.64
C MET A 150 -3.00 -16.38 -7.10
N LEU A 151 -1.93 -16.31 -7.90
CA LEU A 151 -1.92 -16.75 -9.30
C LEU A 151 -1.79 -18.29 -9.46
N GLY A 152 -1.69 -19.03 -8.36
CA GLY A 152 -1.53 -20.49 -8.37
C GLY A 152 -0.13 -20.98 -8.72
N LEU A 153 0.88 -20.09 -8.68
CA LEU A 153 2.28 -20.41 -8.97
C LEU A 153 2.99 -20.84 -7.68
N SER A 154 2.58 -21.98 -7.13
CA SER A 154 2.99 -22.45 -5.80
C SER A 154 4.50 -22.57 -5.61
N ASN A 155 5.25 -23.03 -6.62
CA ASN A 155 6.70 -23.17 -6.51
C ASN A 155 7.38 -21.81 -6.26
N LEU A 156 6.99 -20.78 -7.01
CA LEU A 156 7.51 -19.41 -6.83
C LEU A 156 7.05 -18.81 -5.49
N ALA A 157 5.83 -19.12 -5.06
CA ALA A 157 5.33 -18.67 -3.76
C ALA A 157 6.15 -19.27 -2.62
N VAL A 158 6.45 -20.59 -2.66
CA VAL A 158 7.27 -21.27 -1.67
C VAL A 158 8.66 -20.64 -1.58
N GLU A 159 9.33 -20.43 -2.73
CA GLU A 159 10.64 -19.76 -2.76
C GLU A 159 10.58 -18.35 -2.15
N GLY A 160 9.56 -17.57 -2.48
CA GLY A 160 9.37 -16.22 -1.94
C GLY A 160 9.17 -16.23 -0.42
N TYR A 161 8.28 -17.06 0.11
CA TYR A 161 8.08 -17.14 1.56
C TYR A 161 9.32 -17.66 2.30
N GLN A 162 10.10 -18.56 1.72
CA GLN A 162 11.38 -18.98 2.32
C GLN A 162 12.37 -17.82 2.44
N ARG A 163 12.45 -16.92 1.45
CA ARG A 163 13.25 -15.70 1.54
C ARG A 163 12.75 -14.76 2.64
N VAL A 164 11.43 -14.63 2.80
CA VAL A 164 10.82 -13.85 3.89
C VAL A 164 11.25 -14.35 5.26
N LEU A 165 11.24 -15.67 5.46
CA LEU A 165 11.71 -16.27 6.72
C LEU A 165 13.20 -16.04 6.94
N GLU A 166 14.02 -16.09 5.89
CA GLU A 166 15.46 -15.82 6.01
C GLU A 166 15.74 -14.35 6.36
N LEU A 167 15.03 -13.40 5.75
CA LEU A 167 15.08 -11.98 6.12
C LEU A 167 14.60 -11.76 7.57
N GLY A 168 13.58 -12.50 8.01
CA GLY A 168 13.10 -12.47 9.40
C GLY A 168 14.19 -12.83 10.41
N LYS A 169 14.98 -13.87 10.13
CA LYS A 169 16.13 -14.22 11.00
C LYS A 169 17.15 -13.08 11.08
N GLN A 170 17.41 -12.40 9.96
CA GLN A 170 18.34 -11.27 9.90
C GLN A 170 17.82 -10.09 10.71
N ILE A 171 16.53 -9.74 10.57
CA ILE A 171 15.86 -8.68 11.34
C ILE A 171 15.92 -8.97 12.84
N GLN A 172 15.65 -10.22 13.25
CA GLN A 172 15.74 -10.63 14.65
C GLN A 172 17.18 -10.58 15.17
N ALA A 173 18.18 -10.91 14.35
CA ALA A 173 19.58 -10.79 14.71
C ALA A 173 20.03 -9.33 14.88
N GLU A 174 19.61 -8.43 13.99
CA GLU A 174 19.86 -6.99 14.10
C GLU A 174 19.21 -6.40 15.36
N SER A 175 17.96 -6.78 15.66
CA SER A 175 17.25 -6.34 16.88
C SER A 175 17.96 -6.81 18.16
N ARG A 176 18.49 -8.04 18.18
CA ARG A 176 19.26 -8.57 19.32
C ARG A 176 20.65 -7.95 19.45
N GLY A 177 21.23 -7.45 18.35
CA GLY A 177 22.57 -6.86 18.31
C GLY A 177 22.61 -5.32 18.45
N ALA A 178 21.52 -4.62 18.13
CA ALA A 178 21.46 -3.17 18.10
C ALA A 178 20.76 -2.59 19.34
N LYS A 179 21.44 -1.67 20.05
CA LYS A 179 20.75 -0.70 20.91
C LYS A 179 19.85 0.17 20.01
N PRO A 180 18.60 0.47 20.39
CA PRO A 180 17.62 1.01 19.46
C PRO A 180 17.98 2.45 19.07
N VAL A 181 18.21 2.68 17.77
CA VAL A 181 18.39 4.01 17.16
C VAL A 181 17.31 4.21 16.11
N VAL A 182 16.05 4.18 16.50
CA VAL A 182 14.97 4.79 15.70
C VAL A 182 13.94 5.38 16.66
N GLN A 183 14.16 6.63 17.06
CA GLN A 183 13.08 7.48 17.56
C GLN A 183 12.28 7.93 16.35
N ILE A 184 11.06 7.41 16.22
CA ILE A 184 10.07 7.99 15.32
C ILE A 184 9.88 9.45 15.77
N THR A 185 10.32 10.41 14.95
CA THR A 185 10.04 11.83 15.14
C THR A 185 8.54 12.05 15.06
N ARG A 186 7.86 11.99 16.20
CA ARG A 186 6.51 12.53 16.35
C ARG A 186 6.63 14.05 16.24
N HIS A 187 6.08 14.61 15.18
CA HIS A 187 5.70 16.02 15.19
C HIS A 187 4.75 16.22 16.39
N VAL A 188 5.17 17.07 17.31
CA VAL A 188 4.41 17.50 18.47
C VAL A 188 3.38 18.50 17.96
N ASP A 189 2.12 18.09 17.90
CA ASP A 189 1.01 19.02 18.04
C ASP A 189 0.46 18.84 19.45
N ASP A 190 0.44 19.94 20.18
CA ASP A 190 -0.09 20.05 21.54
C ASP A 190 -1.57 19.63 21.55
N ASP A 191 -1.90 18.57 22.29
CA ASP A 191 -2.86 18.62 23.39
C ASP A 191 -3.27 17.21 23.88
N VAL A 192 -3.50 17.14 25.20
CA VAL A 192 -4.00 16.03 26.04
C VAL A 192 -2.91 15.13 26.65
N GLU A 193 -2.47 15.52 27.86
CA GLU A 193 -1.71 14.69 28.80
C GLU A 193 -2.52 13.47 29.24
N MET A 194 -2.21 12.30 28.68
CA MET A 194 -2.65 11.01 29.21
C MET A 194 -1.59 10.45 30.16
N ARG A 195 -1.95 10.41 31.45
CA ARG A 195 -1.15 9.86 32.55
C ARG A 195 -0.62 8.45 32.27
N ASP A 196 0.70 8.34 32.33
CA ASP A 196 1.56 7.22 32.71
C ASP A 196 0.95 5.81 32.70
N ALA A 197 1.17 5.11 31.59
CA ALA A 197 1.39 3.68 31.58
C ALA A 197 2.81 3.45 31.03
N GLU A 198 3.78 3.30 31.93
CA GLU A 198 5.12 2.77 31.63
C GLU A 198 4.99 1.30 31.19
N MET A 199 4.54 1.09 29.95
CA MET A 199 4.91 -0.11 29.21
C MET A 199 6.30 0.16 28.63
N ASP A 200 7.26 -0.70 28.93
CA ASP A 200 8.48 -0.86 28.14
C ASP A 200 8.05 -1.01 26.67
N LYS A 201 8.04 0.09 25.93
CA LYS A 201 7.73 0.08 24.50
C LYS A 201 8.95 -0.49 23.82
N GLU A 202 9.01 -1.82 23.76
CA GLU A 202 9.88 -2.48 22.79
C GLU A 202 9.64 -1.80 21.43
N PRO A 203 10.72 -1.44 20.70
CA PRO A 203 10.55 -0.85 19.39
C PRO A 203 9.69 -1.79 18.55
N PHE A 204 8.57 -1.29 18.03
CA PHE A 204 7.73 -2.06 17.13
C PHE A 204 8.55 -2.39 15.88
N VAL A 205 8.94 -3.65 15.74
CA VAL A 205 9.60 -4.18 14.55
C VAL A 205 8.57 -4.95 13.76
N GLU A 206 8.28 -4.48 12.56
CA GLU A 206 7.41 -5.20 11.63
C GLU A 206 8.15 -6.44 11.11
N ASP A 207 7.57 -7.62 11.31
CA ASP A 207 8.11 -8.93 10.90
C ASP A 207 7.01 -9.76 10.25
N PHE A 208 7.16 -10.07 8.96
CA PHE A 208 6.20 -10.87 8.18
C PHE A 208 6.46 -12.39 8.25
N SER A 209 7.38 -12.83 9.12
CA SER A 209 7.73 -14.25 9.25
C SER A 209 6.56 -15.15 9.67
N PRO A 210 5.71 -14.77 10.65
CA PRO A 210 4.57 -15.60 11.04
C PRO A 210 3.56 -15.78 9.89
N GLU A 211 3.24 -14.72 9.16
CA GLU A 211 2.33 -14.76 8.01
C GLU A 211 2.89 -15.60 6.87
N ALA A 212 4.19 -15.49 6.60
CA ALA A 212 4.88 -16.32 5.61
C ALA A 212 4.91 -17.79 6.01
N ALA A 213 5.17 -18.09 7.29
CA ALA A 213 5.16 -19.46 7.82
C ALA A 213 3.77 -20.10 7.72
N LEU A 214 2.70 -19.36 8.03
CA LEU A 214 1.32 -19.82 7.87
C LEU A 214 0.99 -20.14 6.40
N ALA A 215 1.42 -19.28 5.47
CA ALA A 215 1.23 -19.49 4.05
C ALA A 215 2.00 -20.73 3.54
N LEU A 216 3.24 -20.93 3.99
CA LEU A 216 4.06 -22.12 3.67
C LEU A 216 3.46 -23.41 4.23
N GLN A 217 3.04 -23.40 5.50
CA GLN A 217 2.38 -24.54 6.13
C GLN A 217 1.17 -24.98 5.29
N THR A 218 0.36 -24.02 4.84
CA THR A 218 -0.82 -24.29 4.00
C THR A 218 -0.42 -24.90 2.66
N LEU A 219 0.61 -24.35 2.00
CA LEU A 219 1.11 -24.87 0.72
C LEU A 219 1.64 -26.31 0.83
N TYR A 220 2.43 -26.60 1.86
CA TYR A 220 2.97 -27.94 2.11
C TYR A 220 1.88 -28.94 2.50
N ALA A 221 0.90 -28.53 3.31
CA ALA A 221 -0.23 -29.38 3.66
C ALA A 221 -1.07 -29.73 2.41
N LEU A 222 -1.32 -28.75 1.52
CA LEU A 222 -2.06 -28.96 0.29
C LEU A 222 -1.30 -29.80 -0.74
N SER A 223 0.04 -29.75 -0.75
CA SER A 223 0.86 -30.61 -1.61
C SER A 223 1.03 -32.03 -1.05
N GLY A 224 0.60 -32.29 0.18
CA GLY A 224 0.71 -33.57 0.87
C GLY A 224 2.02 -33.77 1.66
N ASP A 225 2.88 -32.75 1.74
CA ASP A 225 4.10 -32.79 2.55
C ASP A 225 3.81 -32.33 3.99
N LEU A 226 3.22 -33.24 4.76
CA LEU A 226 2.84 -32.98 6.15
C LEU A 226 4.06 -32.85 7.07
N HIS A 227 5.22 -33.39 6.67
CA HIS A 227 6.45 -33.30 7.45
C HIS A 227 6.96 -31.86 7.44
N LEU A 228 7.14 -31.26 6.25
CA LEU A 228 7.56 -29.87 6.15
C LEU A 228 6.52 -28.91 6.75
N ALA A 229 5.23 -29.19 6.59
CA ALA A 229 4.18 -28.39 7.22
C ALA A 229 4.32 -28.38 8.76
N LYS A 230 4.56 -29.54 9.37
CA LYS A 230 4.79 -29.66 10.82
C LYS A 230 6.06 -28.93 11.25
N ASP A 231 7.14 -29.07 10.50
CA ASP A 231 8.43 -28.43 10.82
C ASP A 231 8.33 -26.90 10.77
N VAL A 232 7.70 -26.34 9.75
CA VAL A 232 7.45 -24.89 9.66
C VAL A 232 6.61 -24.41 10.84
N THR A 233 5.57 -25.16 11.20
CA THR A 233 4.71 -24.83 12.35
C THR A 233 5.52 -24.79 13.65
N ALA A 234 6.32 -25.81 13.90
CA ALA A 234 7.11 -25.94 15.12
C ALA A 234 8.16 -24.83 15.27
N ASN A 235 8.73 -24.35 14.17
CA ASN A 235 9.80 -23.36 14.18
C ASN A 235 9.30 -21.91 14.26
N TRP A 236 8.11 -21.60 13.71
CA TRP A 236 7.69 -20.21 13.48
C TRP A 236 6.32 -19.85 14.04
N LEU A 237 5.46 -20.82 14.35
CA LEU A 237 4.06 -20.57 14.71
C LEU A 237 3.69 -20.99 16.14
N VAL A 238 4.65 -21.56 16.90
CA VAL A 238 4.45 -21.90 18.31
C VAL A 238 4.79 -20.67 19.17
N ILE A 239 3.83 -20.26 20.01
CA ILE A 239 3.94 -19.14 20.96
C ILE A 239 4.57 -19.62 22.27
#